data_AF-A0A918HRV2-F1
#
_entry.id   AF-A0A918HRV2-F1
#
_cell.length_a   1.000
_cell.length_b   1.000
_cell.length_c   1.000
_cell.angle_alpha   90.00
_cell.angle_beta   90.00
_cell.angle_gamma   90.00
#
_symmetry.space_group_name_H-M   'P 1'
#
loop_
_entity.id
_entity.type
_entity.pdbx_description
1 polymer ?
#
loop_
_entity_poly.entity_id
_entity_poly.type
_entity_poly.pdbx_seq_one_letter_code
_entity_poly.pdbx_strand_id
1 'polypeptide(L)' 'MLGVGGTRRNLSRDALRGGGGKRAGRGVDPAAQKRELLRKLKEGRTARGA' A
#
# COMPACT_ATOMS: atom_id res chain seq x y z
N MET A 1 2.38 21.12 -13.68
CA MET A 1 1.56 21.07 -12.43
C MET A 1 0.35 20.21 -12.71
N LEU A 2 0.31 18.99 -12.20
CA LEU A 2 -0.78 18.01 -12.41
C LEU A 2 -2.07 18.58 -11.82
N GLY A 3 -3.03 18.86 -12.70
CA GLY A 3 -4.28 19.54 -12.38
C GLY A 3 -5.14 18.77 -11.38
N VAL A 4 -5.43 19.39 -10.24
CA VAL A 4 -6.54 19.02 -9.36
C VAL A 4 -7.80 19.77 -9.77
N GLY A 5 -8.14 19.68 -11.05
CA GLY A 5 -9.38 20.21 -11.63
C GLY A 5 -10.33 19.07 -11.98
N GLY A 6 -11.08 18.57 -11.00
CA GLY A 6 -12.01 17.46 -11.22
C GLY A 6 -13.10 17.40 -10.16
N THR A 7 -14.20 18.09 -10.42
CA THR A 7 -15.51 18.03 -9.73
C THR A 7 -15.49 18.41 -8.25
N ARG A 8 -16.04 19.60 -7.95
CA ARG A 8 -16.23 20.22 -6.62
C ARG A 8 -16.84 19.24 -5.60
N ARG A 9 -15.99 18.48 -4.91
CA ARG A 9 -16.34 17.82 -3.65
C ARG A 9 -15.53 18.52 -2.57
N ASN A 10 -16.18 18.89 -1.47
CA ASN A 10 -15.53 19.42 -0.26
C ASN A 10 -14.66 18.31 0.34
N LEU A 11 -13.54 18.00 -0.31
CA LEU A 11 -12.52 17.14 0.27
C LEU A 11 -11.95 17.90 1.45
N SER A 12 -12.16 17.37 2.65
CA SER A 12 -11.61 17.97 3.86
C SER A 12 -10.09 18.03 3.75
N ARG A 13 -9.49 19.04 4.39
CA ARG A 13 -8.02 19.17 4.45
C ARG A 13 -7.36 17.91 4.97
N ASP A 14 -8.05 17.17 5.83
CA ASP A 14 -7.60 15.88 6.33
C ASP A 14 -7.54 14.84 5.21
N ALA A 15 -8.58 14.68 4.39
CA ALA A 15 -8.55 13.75 3.26
C ALA A 15 -7.39 14.04 2.28
N LEU A 16 -7.08 15.31 2.03
CA LEU A 16 -5.93 15.73 1.20
C LEU A 16 -4.57 15.41 1.85
N ARG A 17 -4.50 15.33 3.18
CA ARG A 17 -3.32 14.95 3.95
C ARG A 17 -3.27 13.45 4.27
N GLY A 18 -4.05 12.62 3.58
CA GLY A 18 -4.13 11.17 3.82
C GLY A 18 -5.04 10.77 5.00
N GLY A 19 -5.88 11.69 5.44
CA GLY A 19 -6.83 11.53 6.54
C GLY A 19 -7.90 10.51 6.22
N GLY A 20 -8.02 9.52 7.11
CA GLY A 20 -9.08 8.52 7.04
C GLY A 20 -8.72 7.28 6.24
N GLY A 21 -7.44 7.05 5.91
CA GLY A 21 -6.98 5.73 5.52
C GLY A 21 -7.23 4.77 6.68
N LYS A 22 -8.34 4.02 6.62
CA LYS A 22 -8.52 2.80 7.42
C LYS A 22 -7.18 2.09 7.35
N ARG A 23 -6.48 1.96 8.48
CA ARG A 23 -5.23 1.22 8.58
C ARG A 23 -5.52 -0.17 8.02
N ALA A 24 -5.19 -0.39 6.75
CA ALA A 24 -5.34 -1.69 6.12
C ALA A 24 -4.40 -2.61 6.91
N GLY A 25 -4.98 -3.49 7.74
CA GLY A 25 -4.25 -4.42 8.58
C GLY A 25 -3.88 -3.89 9.97
N ARG A 26 -4.86 -3.75 10.88
CA ARG A 26 -4.60 -3.77 12.34
C ARG A 26 -4.58 -5.20 12.92
N GLY A 27 -4.71 -6.24 12.09
CA GLY A 27 -4.80 -7.63 12.56
C GLY A 27 -3.63 -8.53 12.19
N VAL A 28 -2.68 -8.06 11.37
CA VAL A 28 -1.59 -8.90 10.86
C VAL A 28 -0.30 -8.13 10.98
N ASP A 29 0.67 -8.69 11.70
CA ASP A 29 2.00 -8.11 11.86
C ASP A 29 2.58 -7.73 10.48
N PRO A 30 2.81 -6.44 10.20
CA PRO A 30 3.39 -6.01 8.92
C PRO A 30 4.74 -6.68 8.63
N ALA A 31 5.50 -7.03 9.67
CA ALA A 31 6.75 -7.76 9.51
C ALA A 31 6.51 -9.22 9.09
N ALA A 32 5.46 -9.88 9.60
CA ALA A 32 5.06 -11.21 9.17
C ALA A 32 4.68 -11.25 7.68
N GLN A 33 3.87 -10.30 7.21
CA GLN A 33 3.51 -10.18 5.79
C GLN A 33 4.74 -9.95 4.91
N LYS A 34 5.64 -9.06 5.34
CA LYS A 34 6.89 -8.80 4.62
C LYS A 34 7.75 -10.06 4.48
N ARG A 35 7.90 -10.86 5.54
CA ARG A 35 8.66 -12.12 5.48
C ARG A 35 8.06 -13.10 4.48
N GLU A 36 6.75 -13.26 4.47
CA GLU A 36 6.06 -14.16 3.54
C GLU A 36 6.26 -13.73 2.07
N LEU A 37 6.11 -12.44 1.78
CA LEU A 37 6.35 -11.88 0.45
C LEU A 37 7.79 -12.11 -0.02
N LEU A 38 8.76 -11.87 0.87
CA LEU A 38 10.16 -12.12 0.57
C LEU A 38 10.46 -13.61 0.33
N ARG A 39 9.78 -14.52 1.04
CA ARG A 39 9.91 -15.96 0.81
C ARG A 39 9.48 -16.34 -0.60
N LYS A 40 8.27 -15.93 -1.01
CA LYS A 40 7.73 -16.18 -2.35
C LYS A 40 8.59 -15.59 -3.47
N LEU A 41 9.12 -14.37 -3.26
CA LEU A 41 10.02 -13.74 -4.23
C LEU A 41 11.35 -14.49 -4.38
N LYS A 42 11.91 -14.97 -3.27
CA LYS A 42 13.12 -15.80 -3.30
C LYS A 42 12.88 -17.13 -4.01
N GLU A 43 11.79 -17.83 -3.67
CA GLU A 43 11.37 -19.08 -4.32
C GLU A 43 11.24 -18.90 -5.84
N GLY A 44 10.59 -17.83 -6.29
CA GLY A 44 10.46 -17.52 -7.72
C GLY A 44 11.77 -17.16 -8.40
N ARG A 45 12.75 -16.57 -7.68
CA ARG A 45 14.08 -16.28 -8.24
C ARG A 45 14.94 -17.53 -8.32
N THR A 46 14.88 -18.42 -7.33
CA THR A 46 15.60 -19.70 -7.35
C THR A 46 15.04 -20.62 -8.44
N ALA A 47 13.71 -20.68 -8.61
CA ALA A 47 13.06 -21.50 -9.62
C ALA A 47 13.29 -21.01 -11.07
N ARG A 48 13.62 -19.73 -11.27
CA ARG A 48 13.95 -19.17 -12.59
C ARG A 48 15.44 -19.17 -12.91
N GLY A 49 16.29 -19.44 -11.92
CA GLY A 49 17.75 -19.41 -12.05
C GLY A 49 18.42 -20.78 -11.96
N ALA A 50 17.64 -21.85 -11.81
CA ALA A 50 18.05 -23.25 -11.96
C ALA A 50 17.49 -23.78 -13.28
#